data_AF-A0A969QV97-F1
#
_entry.id   AF-A0A969QV97-F1
#
_cell.length_a   1.000
_cell.length_b   1.000
_cell.length_c   1.000
_cell.angle_alpha   90.00
_cell.angle_beta   90.00
_cell.angle_gamma   90.00
#
_symmetry.space_group_name_H-M   'P 1'
#
loop_
_entity.id
_entity.type
_entity.pdbx_description
1 polymer ?
#
loop_
_entity_poly.entity_id
_entity_poly.type
_entity_poly.pdbx_seq_one_letter_code
_entity_poly.pdbx_strand_id
1 'polypeptide(L)'
;SSLRRPPKTAPFPRVGANETLTTDVRIVAATHKNLTEEVAAGRFREDLYYRLNVVEIKIPALRDRLEDIPLLADYFLQRITRKNGMASIRISAEAVTALQTHHWPGNVRELENTNRTCLRLGIFQHFAAC
;
A
#
# COMPACT_ATOMS: atom_id res chain seq x y z
N SER A 1 -18.19 -41.37 -22.64
CA SER A 1 -17.64 -40.07 -23.08
C SER A 1 -17.63 -39.08 -21.92
N SER A 2 -16.55 -39.04 -21.14
CA SER A 2 -16.39 -38.05 -20.05
C SER A 2 -14.95 -37.56 -20.02
N LEU A 3 -14.66 -36.55 -20.82
CA LEU A 3 -13.37 -35.86 -20.82
C LEU A 3 -13.34 -34.93 -19.58
N ARG A 4 -12.77 -35.38 -18.47
CA ARG A 4 -12.41 -34.48 -17.37
C ARG A 4 -11.19 -33.68 -17.83
N ARG A 5 -11.35 -32.37 -18.06
CA ARG A 5 -10.21 -31.47 -18.25
C ARG A 5 -9.40 -31.47 -16.95
N PRO A 6 -8.08 -31.72 -17.00
CA PRO A 6 -7.25 -31.64 -15.80
C PRO A 6 -7.23 -30.20 -15.24
N PRO A 7 -7.15 -30.04 -13.92
CA PRO A 7 -6.98 -28.72 -13.31
C PRO A 7 -5.70 -28.07 -13.83
N LYS A 8 -5.81 -26.82 -14.31
CA LYS A 8 -4.67 -26.02 -14.80
C LYS A 8 -3.88 -25.46 -13.60
N THR A 9 -3.25 -26.32 -12.80
CA THR A 9 -2.41 -25.90 -11.67
C THR A 9 -1.08 -26.62 -11.70
N ALA A 10 0.03 -25.88 -11.55
CA ALA A 10 1.36 -26.45 -11.45
C ALA A 10 1.56 -27.04 -10.04
N PRO A 11 1.78 -28.36 -9.90
CA PRO A 11 2.12 -28.96 -8.62
C PRO A 11 3.45 -28.40 -8.14
N PHE A 12 3.57 -28.10 -6.84
CA PHE A 12 4.84 -27.68 -6.26
C PHE A 12 5.28 -28.67 -5.16
N PRO A 13 6.56 -29.04 -5.13
CA PRO A 13 7.09 -29.91 -4.10
C PRO A 13 7.31 -29.11 -2.80
N ARG A 14 7.07 -29.76 -1.66
CA ARG A 14 7.54 -29.24 -0.38
C ARG A 14 9.04 -29.54 -0.25
N VAL A 15 9.86 -28.56 0.15
CA VAL A 15 11.29 -28.80 0.39
C VAL A 15 11.44 -29.88 1.47
N GLY A 16 12.04 -31.02 1.11
CA GLY A 16 12.27 -32.16 2.01
C GLY A 16 11.18 -33.24 2.03
N ALA A 17 10.14 -33.16 1.19
CA ALA A 17 9.13 -34.21 1.06
C ALA A 17 8.90 -34.60 -0.40
N ASN A 18 8.56 -35.87 -0.64
CA ASN A 18 8.25 -36.39 -1.98
C ASN A 18 6.80 -36.12 -2.41
N GLU A 19 5.99 -35.54 -1.53
CA GLU A 19 4.59 -35.25 -1.79
C GLU A 19 4.46 -33.92 -2.54
N THR A 20 3.67 -33.94 -3.63
CA THR A 20 3.36 -32.74 -4.42
C THR A 20 1.98 -32.23 -4.04
N LEU A 21 1.90 -30.94 -3.75
CA LEU A 21 0.64 -30.29 -3.39
C LEU A 21 0.07 -29.54 -4.60
N THR A 22 -1.26 -29.59 -4.73
CA THR A 22 -2.01 -28.77 -5.69
C THR A 22 -2.82 -27.74 -4.91
N THR A 23 -2.71 -26.47 -5.29
CA THR A 23 -3.43 -25.37 -4.66
C THR A 23 -3.76 -24.33 -5.71
N ASP A 24 -4.96 -23.76 -5.62
CA ASP A 24 -5.37 -22.60 -6.40
C ASP A 24 -4.86 -21.33 -5.70
N VAL A 25 -3.95 -20.60 -6.36
CA VAL A 25 -3.27 -19.44 -5.79
C VAL A 25 -3.39 -18.25 -6.74
N ARG A 26 -3.83 -17.11 -6.19
CA ARG A 26 -3.71 -15.82 -6.87
C ARG A 26 -2.44 -15.12 -6.41
N ILE A 27 -1.53 -14.87 -7.35
CA ILE A 27 -0.25 -14.18 -7.08
C ILE A 27 -0.45 -12.67 -7.24
N VAL A 28 -0.03 -11.90 -6.24
CA VAL A 28 0.07 -10.43 -6.29
C VAL A 28 1.50 -10.04 -5.91
N ALA A 29 2.17 -9.29 -6.77
CA ALA A 29 3.52 -8.80 -6.55
C ALA A 29 3.53 -7.26 -6.53
N ALA A 30 4.38 -6.67 -5.69
CA ALA A 30 4.57 -5.22 -5.61
C ALA A 30 6.07 -4.90 -5.51
N THR A 31 6.53 -3.92 -6.27
CA THR A 31 7.94 -3.49 -6.28
C THR A 31 8.03 -1.99 -6.52
N HIS A 32 9.03 -1.35 -5.90
CA HIS A 32 9.38 0.04 -6.16
C HIS A 32 10.45 0.19 -7.27
N LYS A 33 11.07 -0.92 -7.68
CA LYS A 33 12.08 -0.95 -8.73
C LYS A 33 11.42 -1.07 -10.10
N ASN A 34 11.98 -0.42 -11.10
CA ASN A 34 11.58 -0.60 -12.49
C ASN A 34 12.01 -2.00 -12.97
N LEU A 35 11.06 -2.94 -13.06
CA LEU A 35 11.37 -4.31 -13.47
C LEU A 35 11.94 -4.39 -14.89
N THR A 36 11.58 -3.47 -15.78
CA THR A 36 12.13 -3.43 -17.14
C THR A 36 13.63 -3.16 -17.11
N GLU A 37 14.07 -2.23 -16.27
CA GLU A 37 15.50 -1.92 -16.07
C GLU A 37 16.23 -3.05 -15.36
N GLU A 38 15.60 -3.69 -14.37
CA GLU A 38 16.18 -4.83 -13.66
C GLU A 38 16.34 -6.07 -14.56
N VAL A 39 15.42 -6.30 -15.50
CA VAL A 39 15.53 -7.34 -16.54
C VAL A 39 16.67 -6.99 -17.50
N ALA A 40 16.72 -5.75 -18.01
CA ALA A 40 17.79 -5.30 -18.89
C ALA A 40 19.19 -5.40 -18.25
N ALA A 41 19.27 -5.18 -16.94
CA ALA A 41 20.50 -5.33 -16.16
C ALA A 41 20.83 -6.78 -15.74
N GLY A 42 20.02 -7.76 -16.16
CA GLY A 42 20.22 -9.19 -15.83
C GLY A 42 19.99 -9.54 -14.36
N ARG A 43 19.45 -8.62 -13.56
CA ARG A 43 19.15 -8.83 -12.12
C ARG A 43 17.77 -9.44 -11.90
N PHE A 44 16.90 -9.40 -12.90
CA PHE A 44 15.57 -9.99 -12.85
C PHE A 44 15.33 -10.93 -14.02
N ARG A 45 14.66 -12.05 -13.72
CA ARG A 45 14.34 -13.09 -14.70
C ARG A 45 13.25 -12.60 -15.65
N GLU A 46 13.59 -12.58 -16.94
CA GLU A 46 12.69 -12.14 -18.00
C GLU A 46 11.40 -12.98 -18.09
N ASP A 47 11.51 -14.31 -17.95
CA ASP A 47 10.37 -15.21 -17.99
C ASP A 47 9.39 -14.99 -16.82
N LEU A 48 9.89 -14.58 -15.65
CA LEU A 48 9.07 -14.20 -14.51
C LEU A 48 8.41 -12.83 -14.72
N TYR A 49 9.12 -11.88 -15.35
CA TYR A 49 8.59 -10.55 -15.65
C TYR A 49 7.36 -10.64 -16.54
N TYR A 50 7.43 -11.38 -17.66
CA TYR A 50 6.27 -11.53 -18.55
C TYR A 50 5.09 -12.28 -17.91
N ARG A 51 5.33 -13.16 -16.94
CA ARG A 51 4.25 -13.85 -16.20
C ARG A 51 3.58 -12.98 -15.14
N LEU A 52 4.32 -12.05 -14.54
CA LEU A 52 3.78 -11.12 -13.55
C LEU A 52 3.13 -9.91 -14.20
N ASN A 53 3.66 -9.44 -15.33
CA ASN A 53 3.24 -8.20 -15.97
C ASN A 53 2.01 -8.37 -16.89
N VAL A 54 0.98 -9.07 -16.40
CA VAL A 54 -0.30 -9.23 -17.12
C VAL A 54 -1.23 -8.03 -16.88
N VAL A 55 -1.23 -7.52 -15.65
CA VAL A 55 -1.95 -6.31 -15.25
C VAL A 55 -1.04 -5.49 -14.34
N GLU A 56 -0.53 -4.37 -14.85
CA GLU A 56 0.26 -3.42 -14.08
C GLU A 56 -0.65 -2.35 -13.46
N ILE A 57 -0.58 -2.16 -12.14
CA ILE A 57 -1.24 -1.05 -11.46
C ILE A 57 -0.17 -0.07 -10.98
N LYS A 58 -0.06 1.05 -11.67
CA LYS A 58 0.82 2.15 -11.26
C LYS A 58 0.14 2.94 -10.15
N ILE A 59 0.76 2.96 -8.98
CA ILE A 59 0.30 3.77 -7.86
C ILE A 59 1.03 5.11 -7.95
N PRO A 60 0.33 6.21 -8.25
CA PRO A 60 0.94 7.54 -8.30
C PRO A 60 1.44 7.96 -6.92
N ALA A 61 2.44 8.83 -6.90
CA ALA A 61 2.93 9.37 -5.66
C ALA A 61 1.89 10.33 -5.06
N LEU A 62 1.93 10.53 -3.74
CA LEU A 62 0.98 11.40 -3.05
C LEU A 62 1.08 12.86 -3.51
N ARG A 63 2.27 13.29 -3.94
CA ARG A 63 2.51 14.60 -4.58
C ARG A 63 1.75 14.83 -5.88
N ASP A 64 1.39 13.75 -6.58
CA ASP A 64 0.63 13.82 -7.83
C ASP A 64 -0.89 13.84 -7.57
N ARG A 65 -1.31 13.70 -6.29
CA ARG A 65 -2.70 13.59 -5.84
C ARG A 65 -2.94 14.36 -4.53
N LEU A 66 -2.60 15.65 -4.54
CA LEU A 66 -2.67 16.51 -3.34
C LEU A 66 -4.10 16.70 -2.83
N GLU A 67 -5.10 16.53 -3.70
CA GLU A 67 -6.52 16.57 -3.38
C GLU A 67 -6.98 15.42 -2.48
N ASP A 68 -6.26 14.29 -2.47
CA ASP A 68 -6.57 13.15 -1.60
C ASP A 68 -6.03 13.34 -0.16
N ILE A 69 -5.06 14.25 0.03
CA ILE A 69 -4.37 14.44 1.32
C ILE A 69 -5.35 14.74 2.47
N PRO A 70 -6.34 15.65 2.33
CA PRO A 70 -7.25 15.96 3.43
C PRO A 70 -8.06 14.73 3.87
N LEU A 71 -8.57 13.96 2.91
CA LEU A 71 -9.35 12.75 3.15
C LEU A 71 -8.51 11.66 3.83
N LEU A 72 -7.29 11.44 3.31
CA LEU A 72 -6.36 10.46 3.89
C LEU A 72 -5.93 10.86 5.30
N ALA A 73 -5.66 12.14 5.53
CA ALA A 73 -5.25 12.65 6.83
C ALA A 73 -6.35 12.47 7.88
N ASP A 74 -7.59 12.82 7.55
CA ASP A 74 -8.75 12.61 8.41
C ASP A 74 -8.95 11.11 8.71
N TYR A 75 -8.88 10.25 7.69
CA TYR A 75 -8.95 8.79 7.88
C TYR A 75 -7.88 8.27 8.85
N PHE A 76 -6.61 8.66 8.67
CA PHE A 76 -5.54 8.22 9.56
C PHE A 76 -5.74 8.74 10.99
N LEU A 77 -6.14 10.00 11.15
CA LEU A 77 -6.37 10.60 12.45
C LEU A 77 -7.49 9.85 13.19
N GLN A 78 -8.63 9.61 12.53
CA GLN A 78 -9.74 8.84 13.10
C GLN A 78 -9.35 7.40 13.44
N ARG A 79 -8.53 6.76 12.60
CA ARG A 79 -8.03 5.40 12.86
C ARG A 79 -7.12 5.37 14.09
N ILE A 80 -6.25 6.36 14.25
CA ILE A 80 -5.32 6.46 15.38
C ILE A 80 -6.08 6.77 16.68
N THR A 81 -6.98 7.76 16.67
CA THR A 81 -7.75 8.14 17.87
C THR A 81 -8.63 6.99 18.34
N ARG A 82 -9.33 6.31 17.42
CA ARG A 82 -10.15 5.11 17.74
C ARG A 82 -9.31 4.00 18.35
N LYS A 83 -8.13 3.73 17.79
CA LYS A 83 -7.22 2.68 18.32
C LYS A 83 -6.70 3.01 19.72
N ASN A 84 -6.55 4.29 20.04
CA ASN A 84 -6.01 4.78 21.31
C ASN A 84 -7.10 5.16 22.34
N GLY A 85 -8.39 4.99 22.01
CA GLY A 85 -9.51 5.40 22.88
C GLY A 85 -9.60 6.92 23.11
N MET A 86 -9.05 7.73 22.19
CA MET A 86 -9.07 9.19 22.28
C MET A 86 -10.35 9.75 21.65
N ALA A 87 -10.75 10.95 22.06
CA ALA A 87 -11.80 11.70 21.40
C ALA A 87 -11.46 11.95 19.91
N SER A 88 -12.49 12.12 19.09
CA SER A 88 -12.32 12.52 17.69
C SER A 88 -11.70 13.93 17.64
N ILE A 89 -10.71 14.10 16.78
CA ILE A 89 -10.00 15.36 16.59
C ILE A 89 -10.19 15.78 15.14
N ARG A 90 -10.41 17.07 14.91
CA ARG A 90 -10.49 17.64 13.58
C ARG A 90 -9.18 18.33 13.21
N ILE A 91 -8.83 18.26 11.93
CA ILE A 91 -7.68 18.97 11.37
C ILE A 91 -8.12 20.40 11.05
N SER A 92 -7.36 21.41 11.48
CA SER A 92 -7.63 22.80 11.13
C SER A 92 -7.38 23.05 9.63
N ALA A 93 -8.06 24.05 9.06
CA ALA A 93 -7.87 24.41 7.65
C ALA A 93 -6.40 24.77 7.33
N GLU A 94 -5.74 25.48 8.24
CA GLU A 94 -4.31 25.83 8.14
C GLU A 94 -3.41 24.59 8.10
N ALA A 95 -3.69 23.60 8.94
CA ALA A 95 -2.94 22.34 8.93
C ALA A 95 -3.19 21.56 7.64
N VAL A 96 -4.41 21.54 7.11
CA VAL A 96 -4.70 20.95 5.80
C VAL A 96 -3.89 21.62 4.70
N THR A 97 -3.85 22.96 4.66
CA THR A 97 -3.04 23.71 3.68
C THR A 97 -1.56 23.36 3.81
N ALA A 98 -1.02 23.32 5.03
CA ALA A 98 0.37 22.94 5.27
C ALA A 98 0.67 21.51 4.77
N LEU A 99 -0.23 20.56 5.05
CA LEU A 99 -0.11 19.18 4.56
C LEU A 99 -0.11 19.11 3.02
N GLN A 100 -0.88 19.96 2.34
CA GLN A 100 -0.94 20.01 0.87
C GLN A 100 0.29 20.66 0.23
N THR A 101 1.01 21.54 0.95
CA THR A 101 2.25 22.17 0.44
C THR A 101 3.49 21.27 0.49
N HIS A 102 3.42 20.15 1.22
CA HIS A 102 4.56 19.24 1.38
C HIS A 102 4.69 18.25 0.21
N HIS A 103 5.92 17.88 -0.15
CA HIS A 103 6.22 16.99 -1.29
C HIS A 103 6.03 15.49 -1.01
N TRP A 104 5.88 15.09 0.25
CA TRP A 104 5.65 13.70 0.68
C TRP A 104 6.56 12.64 0.03
N PRO A 105 7.90 12.74 0.17
CA PRO A 105 8.82 11.72 -0.36
C PRO A 105 8.54 10.30 0.16
N GLY A 106 8.01 10.15 1.38
CA GLY A 106 7.58 8.88 1.95
C GLY A 106 6.10 8.54 1.70
N ASN A 107 5.41 9.31 0.84
CA ASN A 107 4.02 9.14 0.45
C ASN A 107 3.08 8.96 1.66
N VAL A 108 2.12 8.06 1.53
CA VAL A 108 1.10 7.76 2.54
C VAL A 108 1.69 7.31 3.89
N ARG A 109 2.85 6.64 3.89
CA ARG A 109 3.52 6.23 5.15
C ARG A 109 4.01 7.44 5.93
N GLU A 110 4.59 8.40 5.24
CA GLU A 110 5.03 9.64 5.87
C GLU A 110 3.84 10.44 6.38
N LEU A 111 2.76 10.57 5.59
CA LEU A 111 1.53 11.23 6.01
C LEU A 111 0.94 10.62 7.29
N GLU A 112 0.86 9.28 7.37
CA GLU A 112 0.39 8.60 8.59
C GLU A 112 1.30 8.89 9.79
N ASN A 113 2.62 8.85 9.60
CA ASN A 113 3.58 9.09 10.66
C ASN A 113 3.55 10.56 11.15
N THR A 114 3.38 11.51 10.22
CA THR A 114 3.21 12.92 10.54
C THR A 114 1.93 13.14 11.35
N ASN A 115 0.80 12.59 10.93
CA ASN A 115 -0.45 12.67 11.71
C ASN A 115 -0.28 12.09 13.13
N ARG A 116 0.38 10.93 13.24
CA ARG A 116 0.67 10.32 14.54
C ARG A 116 1.55 11.22 15.41
N THR A 117 2.56 11.85 14.81
CA THR A 117 3.50 12.74 15.52
C THR A 117 2.80 14.02 15.96
N CYS A 118 2.03 14.66 15.08
CA CYS A 118 1.24 15.85 15.38
C CYS A 118 0.22 15.60 16.49
N LEU A 119 -0.43 14.42 16.51
CA LEU A 119 -1.32 14.01 17.59
C LEU A 119 -0.58 13.89 18.92
N ARG A 120 0.60 13.25 18.93
CA ARG A 120 1.42 13.08 20.14
C ARG A 120 1.93 14.40 20.70
N LEU A 121 2.28 15.34 19.82
CA LEU A 121 2.76 16.67 20.18
C LEU A 121 1.62 17.64 20.55
N GLY A 122 0.35 17.24 20.43
CA GLY A 122 -0.79 18.11 20.72
C GLY A 122 -0.96 19.26 19.73
N ILE A 123 -0.40 19.15 18.53
CA ILE A 123 -0.43 20.19 17.48
C ILE A 123 -1.84 20.32 16.90
N PHE A 124 -2.58 19.20 16.81
CA PHE A 124 -4.00 19.26 16.50
C PHE A 124 -4.73 19.74 17.75
N GLN A 125 -5.01 21.04 17.82
CA GLN A 125 -5.77 21.61 18.93
C GLN A 125 -7.13 20.92 19.03
N HIS A 126 -7.49 20.54 20.26
CA HIS A 126 -8.86 20.21 20.61
C HIS A 126 -9.74 21.42 20.27
N PHE A 127 -10.58 21.32 19.24
CA PHE A 127 -11.85 22.03 19.30
C PHE A 127 -12.75 21.20 20.20
N ALA A 128 -12.95 21.71 21.42
CA ALA A 128 -13.99 21.26 22.31
C ALA A 128 -15.27 21.04 21.49
N ALA A 129 -15.85 19.85 21.62
CA ALA A 129 -17.19 19.60 21.11
C ALA A 129 -18.13 20.70 21.67
N CYS A 130 -18.94 21.28 20.80
CA CYS A 130 -20.14 22.02 21.20
C CYS A 130 -20.96 21.22 22.21
#